data_AF-A0A016T703-F1
#
_entry.id   AF-A0A016T703-F1
#
_cell.length_a   1.000
_cell.length_b   1.000
_cell.length_c   1.000
_cell.angle_alpha   90.00
_cell.angle_beta   90.00
_cell.angle_gamma   90.00
#
_symmetry.space_group_name_H-M   'P 1'
#
loop_
_entity.id
_entity.type
_entity.pdbx_description
1 polymer ?
#
loop_
_entity_poly.entity_id
_entity_poly.type
_entity_poly.pdbx_seq_one_letter_code
_entity_poly.pdbx_strand_id
1 'polypeptide(L)'
;MVSPAAVCALLLALFGTLQGQPGTGVGAGGVGGVGGAGGGGGGGGGGGGGGGSGGGPPPPVAPVPPPAPPTNTNGTNITNTSTTSPAGNLTSTSSPANATTTTPPPTRPPWPKPNCGNPALTNELRRVFLDMHNDFRGRLARGQTEVSAGWGIAPPAALMYRMKYDCGAESYAQQSVANCRRTELPAYATGGHKQNLFVLNSANANPKAVIHYALSRWWSQLARFGMRSNMMFYQSEYHRGARNVLQWAKMAWWNNRKVGCTMKNCGSFYLVSCMYSPGGLYVNQHVYRVAAVCSGCPHGQCDGQALCRW
;
A
#
# COMPACT_ATOMS: atom_id res chain seq x y z
N MET A 1 10.63 -4.00 10.64
CA MET A 1 10.19 -4.47 9.31
C MET A 1 9.05 -5.45 9.54
N VAL A 2 7.84 -5.16 9.07
CA VAL A 2 6.69 -6.06 9.26
C VAL A 2 6.41 -6.69 7.89
N SER A 3 6.73 -7.99 7.77
CA SER A 3 6.59 -8.78 6.54
C SER A 3 5.12 -8.87 6.08
N PRO A 4 4.83 -9.11 4.79
CA PRO A 4 3.48 -9.43 4.32
C PRO A 4 2.81 -10.57 5.12
N ALA A 5 3.60 -11.51 5.64
CA ALA A 5 3.13 -12.57 6.54
C ALA A 5 2.60 -12.03 7.88
N ALA A 6 3.19 -10.94 8.39
CA ALA A 6 2.74 -10.30 9.62
C ALA A 6 1.48 -9.42 9.43
N VAL A 7 1.21 -8.96 8.19
CA VAL A 7 -0.09 -8.37 7.82
C VAL A 7 -1.19 -9.44 7.79
N CYS A 8 -0.86 -10.65 7.34
CA CYS A 8 -1.77 -11.81 7.36
C CYS A 8 -2.01 -12.35 8.78
N ALA A 9 -0.99 -12.36 9.63
CA ALA A 9 -1.12 -12.75 11.04
C ALA A 9 -1.97 -11.75 11.85
N LEU A 10 -1.87 -10.45 11.57
CA LEU A 10 -2.74 -9.44 12.19
C LEU A 10 -4.21 -9.61 11.79
N LEU A 11 -4.46 -10.09 10.57
CA LEU A 11 -5.80 -10.43 10.06
C LEU A 11 -6.38 -11.67 10.74
N LEU A 12 -5.56 -12.70 11.01
CA LEU A 12 -6.00 -13.90 11.74
C LEU A 12 -6.26 -13.63 13.24
N ALA A 13 -5.50 -12.73 13.86
CA ALA A 13 -5.70 -12.32 15.25
C ALA A 13 -6.98 -11.48 15.47
N LEU A 14 -7.58 -10.92 14.40
CA LEU A 14 -8.83 -10.13 14.47
C LEU A 14 -10.10 -10.99 14.33
N PHE A 15 -10.00 -12.27 13.94
CA PHE A 15 -11.15 -13.16 13.71
C PHE A 15 -11.11 -14.49 14.48
N GLY A 16 -10.14 -14.68 15.38
CA GLY A 16 -9.98 -15.92 16.13
C GLY A 16 -10.86 -16.02 17.36
N THR A 17 -12.16 -16.33 17.19
CA THR A 17 -12.94 -17.24 18.06
C THR A 17 -14.34 -17.49 17.47
N LEU A 18 -14.44 -18.51 16.61
CA LEU A 18 -15.65 -19.33 16.53
C LEU A 18 -15.19 -20.78 16.53
N GLN A 19 -15.13 -21.36 17.73
CA GLN A 19 -15.09 -22.81 17.90
C GLN A 19 -16.40 -23.36 17.32
N GLY A 20 -16.28 -24.21 16.30
CA GLY A 20 -17.38 -25.05 15.85
C GLY A 20 -17.67 -26.10 16.91
N GLN A 21 -18.94 -26.21 17.31
CA GLN A 21 -19.49 -27.40 17.93
C GLN A 21 -20.41 -28.13 16.95
N PRO A 22 -20.53 -29.47 17.09
CA PRO A 22 -21.05 -30.36 16.06
C PRO A 22 -22.59 -30.36 16.00
N GLY A 23 -23.11 -30.51 14.79
CA GLY A 23 -24.53 -30.63 14.51
C GLY A 23 -25.13 -31.93 15.06
N THR A 24 -26.24 -31.79 15.77
CA THR A 24 -27.14 -32.89 16.12
C THR A 24 -28.18 -33.07 15.01
N GLY A 25 -28.26 -34.28 14.48
CA GLY A 25 -29.27 -34.70 13.52
C GLY A 25 -30.57 -35.11 14.20
N VAL A 26 -31.69 -34.76 13.56
CA VAL A 26 -33.05 -35.32 13.70
C VAL A 26 -33.73 -34.98 12.37
N GLY A 27 -34.47 -35.79 11.63
CA GLY A 27 -35.04 -37.12 11.80
C GLY A 27 -36.12 -37.21 10.71
N ALA A 28 -36.09 -38.27 9.91
CA ALA A 28 -37.05 -38.49 8.83
C ALA A 28 -38.45 -38.80 9.39
N GLY A 29 -39.48 -38.31 8.72
CA GLY A 29 -40.87 -38.69 8.97
C GLY A 29 -41.75 -38.28 7.80
N GLY A 30 -42.13 -39.25 6.97
CA GLY A 30 -43.06 -39.08 5.85
C GLY A 30 -44.41 -39.73 6.14
N VAL A 31 -45.47 -39.14 5.59
CA VAL A 31 -46.81 -39.68 5.20
C VAL A 31 -47.61 -38.45 4.72
N GLY A 32 -48.46 -38.44 3.69
CA GLY A 32 -48.99 -39.41 2.73
C GLY A 32 -50.34 -38.87 2.19
N GLY A 33 -50.52 -38.84 0.85
CA GLY A 33 -51.81 -38.76 0.10
C GLY A 33 -52.70 -37.50 0.29
N VAL A 34 -53.60 -37.07 -0.61
CA VAL A 34 -54.19 -37.60 -1.87
C VAL A 34 -55.08 -36.51 -2.52
N GLY A 35 -55.23 -36.55 -3.86
CA GLY A 35 -56.36 -36.00 -4.66
C GLY A 35 -56.17 -34.55 -5.16
N GLY A 36 -56.00 -34.24 -6.45
CA GLY A 36 -56.92 -34.43 -7.61
C GLY A 36 -57.46 -33.03 -8.00
N ALA A 37 -57.67 -32.57 -9.23
CA ALA A 37 -57.66 -33.12 -10.60
C ALA A 37 -57.72 -31.95 -11.62
N GLY A 38 -57.47 -32.25 -12.90
CA GLY A 38 -57.86 -31.47 -14.11
C GLY A 38 -56.88 -30.36 -14.51
N GLY A 39 -56.25 -30.33 -15.70
CA GLY A 39 -56.68 -30.55 -17.08
C GLY A 39 -56.25 -29.28 -17.87
N GLY A 40 -55.75 -29.23 -19.10
CA GLY A 40 -55.44 -30.18 -20.16
C GLY A 40 -54.65 -29.44 -21.29
N GLY A 41 -54.34 -30.18 -22.38
CA GLY A 41 -53.78 -29.70 -23.66
C GLY A 41 -52.26 -29.48 -23.67
N GLY A 42 -51.40 -30.18 -24.41
CA GLY A 42 -51.51 -30.76 -25.77
C GLY A 42 -51.24 -29.67 -26.82
N GLY A 43 -50.20 -29.68 -27.67
CA GLY A 43 -49.08 -30.59 -27.90
C GLY A 43 -48.21 -30.08 -29.08
N GLY A 44 -46.99 -30.63 -29.22
CA GLY A 44 -46.17 -30.73 -30.45
C GLY A 44 -45.44 -29.46 -30.93
N GLY A 45 -44.16 -29.47 -31.31
CA GLY A 45 -43.15 -30.53 -31.42
C GLY A 45 -41.94 -30.07 -32.26
N GLY A 46 -40.76 -30.65 -31.97
CA GLY A 46 -39.55 -30.70 -32.82
C GLY A 46 -38.61 -29.48 -32.76
N GLY A 47 -37.29 -29.59 -32.61
CA GLY A 47 -36.38 -30.72 -32.51
C GLY A 47 -34.92 -30.27 -32.71
N GLY A 48 -33.97 -30.97 -32.08
CA GLY A 48 -32.51 -30.90 -32.32
C GLY A 48 -31.75 -29.91 -31.42
N GLY A 49 -30.73 -30.25 -30.64
CA GLY A 49 -29.90 -31.46 -30.57
C GLY A 49 -28.41 -31.07 -30.59
N GLY A 50 -27.69 -31.35 -29.49
CA GLY A 50 -26.24 -31.15 -29.30
C GLY A 50 -25.95 -30.13 -28.18
N GLY A 51 -25.58 -30.48 -26.94
CA GLY A 51 -24.54 -31.43 -26.52
C GLY A 51 -23.17 -30.80 -26.82
N GLY A 52 -22.33 -30.34 -25.89
CA GLY A 52 -22.22 -30.52 -24.45
C GLY A 52 -20.72 -30.68 -24.17
N SER A 53 -20.12 -29.75 -23.42
CA SER A 53 -18.92 -30.00 -22.60
C SER A 53 -18.52 -28.73 -21.87
N GLY A 54 -18.85 -28.67 -20.58
CA GLY A 54 -18.31 -27.69 -19.66
C GLY A 54 -16.82 -27.98 -19.41
N GLY A 55 -15.97 -27.04 -19.79
CA GLY A 55 -14.58 -26.98 -19.33
C GLY A 55 -14.54 -26.25 -17.99
N GLY A 56 -14.42 -27.00 -16.90
CA GLY A 56 -14.06 -26.43 -15.60
C GLY A 56 -12.67 -25.77 -15.65
N PRO A 57 -12.41 -24.78 -14.77
CA PRO A 57 -11.11 -24.12 -14.74
C PRO A 57 -9.99 -25.11 -14.33
N PRO A 58 -8.78 -24.98 -14.91
CA PRO A 58 -7.67 -25.88 -14.60
C PRO A 58 -7.19 -25.70 -13.14
N PRO A 59 -6.65 -26.76 -12.52
CA PRO A 59 -6.13 -26.70 -11.14
C PRO A 59 -4.88 -25.79 -11.06
N PRO A 60 -4.60 -25.21 -9.88
CA PRO A 60 -3.45 -24.34 -9.67
C PRO A 60 -2.13 -25.12 -9.78
N VAL A 61 -1.22 -24.60 -10.59
CA VAL A 61 0.15 -25.11 -10.76
C VAL A 61 0.97 -24.82 -9.49
N ALA A 62 1.64 -25.83 -8.95
CA ALA A 62 2.50 -25.72 -7.77
C ALA A 62 3.74 -24.84 -8.04
N PRO A 63 4.25 -24.11 -7.04
CA PRO A 63 5.43 -23.26 -7.20
C PRO A 63 6.72 -24.07 -7.35
N VAL A 64 7.53 -23.69 -8.34
CA VAL A 64 8.87 -24.25 -8.63
C VAL A 64 9.88 -23.75 -7.58
N PRO A 65 10.72 -24.62 -6.98
CA PRO A 65 11.75 -24.20 -6.02
C PRO A 65 12.92 -23.46 -6.71
N PRO A 66 13.60 -22.53 -6.01
CA PRO A 66 14.73 -21.79 -6.56
C PRO A 66 16.00 -22.65 -6.69
N PRO A 67 16.88 -22.39 -7.68
CA PRO A 67 18.12 -23.12 -7.86
C PRO A 67 19.18 -22.76 -6.80
N ALA A 68 19.97 -23.75 -6.39
CA ALA A 68 21.04 -23.64 -5.41
C ALA A 68 22.28 -22.85 -5.93
N PRO A 69 23.05 -22.20 -5.04
CA PRO A 69 24.26 -21.46 -5.41
C PRO A 69 25.45 -22.39 -5.73
N PRO A 70 26.35 -22.01 -6.66
CA PRO A 70 27.52 -22.82 -7.00
C PRO A 70 28.62 -22.73 -5.93
N THR A 71 29.10 -23.91 -5.51
CA THR A 71 30.33 -24.11 -4.73
C THR A 71 31.56 -24.03 -5.64
N ASN A 72 32.56 -23.24 -5.27
CA ASN A 72 33.85 -23.19 -5.95
C ASN A 72 34.93 -23.81 -5.04
N THR A 73 35.54 -24.91 -5.50
CA THR A 73 36.63 -25.64 -4.86
C THR A 73 37.74 -25.89 -5.89
N ASN A 74 38.91 -25.25 -5.69
CA ASN A 74 40.28 -25.72 -5.98
C ASN A 74 41.24 -24.53 -5.69
N GLY A 75 42.35 -24.58 -4.94
CA GLY A 75 43.39 -25.63 -4.81
C GLY A 75 44.17 -25.72 -6.13
N THR A 76 45.47 -25.42 -6.29
CA THR A 76 46.63 -25.35 -5.39
C THR A 76 47.84 -24.79 -6.18
N ASN A 77 48.68 -23.98 -5.52
CA ASN A 77 50.15 -24.09 -5.38
C ASN A 77 51.09 -24.11 -6.62
N ILE A 78 51.98 -23.10 -6.76
CA ILE A 78 53.40 -23.25 -7.20
C ILE A 78 54.32 -22.19 -6.54
N THR A 79 55.11 -22.68 -5.57
CA THR A 79 56.54 -22.54 -5.26
C THR A 79 57.34 -21.23 -5.48
N ASN A 80 58.04 -20.86 -4.38
CA ASN A 80 59.15 -19.91 -4.24
C ASN A 80 60.35 -20.16 -5.18
N THR A 81 61.04 -19.09 -5.58
CA THR A 81 62.50 -19.11 -5.81
C THR A 81 63.10 -17.77 -5.43
N SER A 82 64.12 -17.82 -4.56
CA SER A 82 64.87 -16.69 -4.00
C SER A 82 66.11 -16.41 -4.84
N THR A 83 66.44 -15.14 -5.07
CA THR A 83 67.82 -14.74 -5.41
C THR A 83 68.10 -13.31 -4.93
N THR A 84 69.34 -13.10 -4.52
CA THR A 84 69.95 -12.07 -3.65
C THR A 84 70.13 -10.65 -4.25
N SER A 85 69.89 -9.62 -3.39
CA SER A 85 70.52 -8.29 -3.17
C SER A 85 71.44 -7.63 -4.23
N PRO A 86 71.55 -6.27 -4.31
CA PRO A 86 71.78 -5.39 -3.15
C PRO A 86 71.06 -4.02 -3.11
N ALA A 87 71.17 -3.41 -1.92
CA ALA A 87 70.57 -2.17 -1.47
C ALA A 87 70.90 -0.94 -2.33
N GLY A 88 69.84 -0.22 -2.73
CA GLY A 88 69.87 1.13 -3.29
C GLY A 88 69.01 2.05 -2.43
N ASN A 89 69.64 3.02 -1.81
CA ASN A 89 69.09 4.03 -0.92
C ASN A 89 68.12 4.96 -1.66
N LEU A 90 66.83 4.96 -1.31
CA LEU A 90 65.86 5.93 -1.81
C LEU A 90 65.12 6.56 -0.63
N THR A 91 65.49 7.82 -0.38
CA THR A 91 64.90 8.79 0.52
C THR A 91 63.40 8.94 0.25
N SER A 92 62.59 8.50 1.21
CA SER A 92 61.15 8.72 1.24
C SER A 92 60.84 10.15 1.68
N THR A 93 60.49 11.01 0.73
CA THR A 93 59.93 12.35 0.97
C THR A 93 58.52 12.21 1.54
N SER A 94 58.36 12.49 2.83
CA SER A 94 57.06 12.55 3.49
C SER A 94 56.29 13.80 3.04
N SER A 95 55.30 13.65 2.18
CA SER A 95 54.27 14.68 1.96
C SER A 95 53.33 14.73 3.17
N PRO A 96 52.97 15.92 3.70
CA PRO A 96 52.04 16.02 4.80
C PRO A 96 50.64 15.54 4.36
N ALA A 97 50.09 14.61 5.13
CA ALA A 97 48.71 14.16 4.98
C ALA A 97 47.77 15.36 5.11
N ASN A 98 47.12 15.73 4.01
CA ASN A 98 46.08 16.74 4.03
C ASN A 98 44.89 16.14 4.79
N ALA A 99 44.74 16.53 6.05
CA ALA A 99 43.63 16.14 6.90
C ALA A 99 42.32 16.59 6.23
N THR A 100 41.66 15.65 5.56
CA THR A 100 40.30 15.86 5.06
C THR A 100 39.42 15.96 6.29
N THR A 101 39.19 17.21 6.69
CA THR A 101 38.25 17.55 7.74
C THR A 101 36.89 17.10 7.25
N THR A 102 36.47 15.91 7.67
CA THR A 102 35.16 15.37 7.35
C THR A 102 34.18 16.13 8.22
N THR A 103 33.69 17.26 7.72
CA THR A 103 32.61 17.99 8.36
C THR A 103 31.45 17.02 8.53
N PRO A 104 30.93 16.79 9.76
CA PRO A 104 29.77 15.94 9.94
C PRO A 104 28.62 16.49 9.08
N PRO A 105 27.85 15.63 8.40
CA PRO A 105 26.75 16.09 7.56
C PRO A 105 25.84 16.99 8.41
N PRO A 106 25.41 18.16 7.88
CA PRO A 106 24.59 19.08 8.64
C PRO A 106 23.35 18.34 9.17
N THR A 107 23.21 18.32 10.49
CA THR A 107 22.08 17.69 11.18
C THR A 107 20.84 18.54 10.91
N ARG A 108 20.14 18.19 9.82
CA ARG A 108 18.92 18.86 9.42
C ARG A 108 17.88 18.77 10.54
N PRO A 109 17.11 19.83 10.84
CA PRO A 109 16.06 19.77 11.85
C PRO A 109 15.09 18.62 11.59
N PRO A 110 14.59 17.93 12.63
CA PRO A 110 13.59 16.88 12.45
C PRO A 110 12.29 17.48 11.92
N TRP A 111 11.48 16.65 11.27
CA TRP A 111 10.14 17.06 10.87
C TRP A 111 9.22 17.28 12.08
N PRO A 112 8.32 18.28 12.05
CA PRO A 112 7.44 18.55 13.16
C PRO A 112 6.51 17.36 13.39
N LYS A 113 6.37 16.95 14.65
CA LYS A 113 5.42 15.90 15.04
C LYS A 113 3.99 16.44 14.95
N PRO A 114 3.00 15.62 14.57
CA PRO A 114 1.61 16.03 14.56
C PRO A 114 1.14 16.50 15.95
N ASN A 115 0.50 17.67 16.00
CA ASN A 115 -0.14 18.20 17.20
C ASN A 115 -1.24 19.20 16.82
N CYS A 116 -2.51 18.86 17.04
CA CYS A 116 -3.65 19.69 16.59
C CYS A 116 -4.54 20.24 17.69
N GLY A 117 -4.16 20.10 18.96
CA GLY A 117 -4.93 20.62 20.12
C GLY A 117 -6.29 19.96 20.35
N ASN A 118 -6.92 19.41 19.30
CA ASN A 118 -8.20 18.74 19.37
C ASN A 118 -8.07 17.35 20.04
N PRO A 119 -8.88 17.05 21.07
CA PRO A 119 -8.81 15.79 21.81
C PRO A 119 -9.45 14.59 21.08
N ALA A 120 -10.25 14.80 20.03
CA ALA A 120 -10.97 13.73 19.31
C ALA A 120 -10.04 12.71 18.64
N LEU A 121 -8.78 13.10 18.39
CA LEU A 121 -7.73 12.20 17.93
C LEU A 121 -6.48 12.44 18.77
N THR A 122 -5.83 11.38 19.23
CA THR A 122 -4.59 11.52 20.02
C THR A 122 -3.39 11.78 19.11
N ASN A 123 -2.34 12.41 19.64
CA ASN A 123 -1.10 12.63 18.89
C ASN A 123 -0.40 11.31 18.48
N GLU A 124 -0.64 10.21 19.20
CA GLU A 124 -0.16 8.89 18.78
C GLU A 124 -0.84 8.45 17.48
N LEU A 125 -2.18 8.53 17.40
CA LEU A 125 -2.91 8.12 16.21
C LEU A 125 -2.59 9.04 15.01
N ARG A 126 -2.40 10.35 15.25
CA ARG A 126 -1.92 11.27 14.20
C ARG A 126 -0.56 10.86 13.63
N ARG A 127 0.36 10.40 14.49
CA ARG A 127 1.67 9.87 14.04
C ARG A 127 1.48 8.61 13.20
N VAL A 128 0.62 7.67 13.62
CA VAL A 128 0.33 6.47 12.83
C VAL A 128 -0.15 6.84 11.43
N PHE A 129 -1.07 7.80 11.30
CA PHE A 129 -1.49 8.30 9.99
C PHE A 129 -0.30 8.86 9.19
N LEU A 130 0.45 9.81 9.74
CA LEU A 130 1.54 10.47 9.02
C LEU A 130 2.64 9.50 8.60
N ASP A 131 3.09 8.66 9.54
CA ASP A 131 4.22 7.76 9.38
C ASP A 131 3.90 6.71 8.32
N MET A 132 2.71 6.09 8.38
CA MET A 132 2.29 5.11 7.37
C MET A 132 2.21 5.71 5.96
N HIS A 133 1.70 6.94 5.81
CA HIS A 133 1.68 7.60 4.50
C HIS A 133 3.09 7.81 3.96
N ASN A 134 4.01 8.32 4.79
CA ASN A 134 5.39 8.57 4.36
C ASN A 134 6.17 7.27 4.13
N ASP A 135 5.96 6.23 4.92
CA ASP A 135 6.57 4.91 4.72
C ASP A 135 6.14 4.29 3.38
N PHE A 136 4.84 4.36 3.09
CA PHE A 136 4.28 3.91 1.82
C PHE A 136 4.84 4.70 0.63
N ARG A 137 4.82 6.03 0.71
CA ARG A 137 5.37 6.91 -0.33
C ARG A 137 6.87 6.68 -0.53
N GLY A 138 7.62 6.45 0.53
CA GLY A 138 9.07 6.19 0.46
C GLY A 138 9.40 4.82 -0.14
N ARG A 139 8.57 3.79 0.13
CA ARG A 139 8.69 2.48 -0.57
C ARG A 139 8.42 2.62 -2.07
N LEU A 140 7.37 3.35 -2.44
CA LEU A 140 7.02 3.62 -3.84
C LEU A 140 8.12 4.43 -4.54
N ALA A 141 8.63 5.48 -3.90
CA ALA A 141 9.63 6.36 -4.48
C ALA A 141 10.94 5.64 -4.83
N ARG A 142 11.32 4.63 -4.05
CA ARG A 142 12.49 3.77 -4.33
C ARG A 142 12.29 2.83 -5.51
N GLY A 143 11.05 2.50 -5.87
CA GLY A 143 10.74 1.68 -7.05
C GLY A 143 11.18 0.22 -6.96
N GLN A 144 11.19 -0.38 -5.76
CA GLN A 144 11.77 -1.71 -5.52
C GLN A 144 10.78 -2.76 -5.01
N THR A 145 9.67 -2.34 -4.37
CA THR A 145 8.84 -3.27 -3.59
C THR A 145 7.34 -3.20 -3.90
N GLU A 146 6.86 -2.11 -4.49
CA GLU A 146 5.42 -1.94 -4.70
C GLU A 146 4.97 -2.63 -5.98
N VAL A 147 4.23 -3.72 -5.85
CA VAL A 147 3.62 -4.42 -7.00
C VAL A 147 2.51 -3.56 -7.60
N SER A 148 2.49 -3.46 -8.93
CA SER A 148 1.41 -2.93 -9.75
C SER A 148 0.81 -4.05 -10.58
N ALA A 149 -0.45 -4.40 -10.33
CA ALA A 149 -1.10 -5.56 -10.95
C ALA A 149 -1.03 -5.49 -12.48
N GLY A 150 -0.43 -6.49 -13.13
CA GLY A 150 -0.27 -6.53 -14.59
C GLY A 150 0.83 -5.61 -15.17
N TRP A 151 1.57 -4.88 -14.33
CA TRP A 151 2.62 -3.93 -14.74
C TRP A 151 3.97 -4.16 -14.04
N GLY A 152 4.09 -5.22 -13.23
CA GLY A 152 5.32 -5.54 -12.51
C GLY A 152 5.50 -4.70 -11.24
N ILE A 153 6.73 -4.29 -10.95
CA ILE A 153 7.02 -3.38 -9.83
C ILE A 153 6.84 -1.93 -10.30
N ALA A 154 6.18 -1.10 -9.49
CA ALA A 154 6.02 0.31 -9.76
C ALA A 154 7.41 0.99 -9.79
N PRO A 155 7.71 1.79 -10.83
CA PRO A 155 9.05 2.31 -11.04
C PRO A 155 9.38 3.46 -10.06
N PRO A 156 10.67 3.83 -9.93
CA PRO A 156 11.11 4.85 -8.98
C PRO A 156 10.56 6.24 -9.32
N ALA A 157 10.41 7.06 -8.28
CA ALA A 157 9.95 8.44 -8.41
C ALA A 157 11.13 9.41 -8.44
N ALA A 158 11.13 10.30 -9.43
CA ALA A 158 12.07 11.42 -9.50
C ALA A 158 11.92 12.35 -8.30
N LEU A 159 10.67 12.62 -7.93
CA LEU A 159 10.28 13.60 -6.92
C LEU A 159 9.03 13.06 -6.22
N MET A 160 9.11 12.92 -4.90
CA MET A 160 7.98 12.54 -4.05
C MET A 160 8.10 13.34 -2.75
N TYR A 161 7.23 14.32 -2.53
CA TYR A 161 7.35 15.12 -1.31
C TYR A 161 7.00 14.30 -0.08
N ARG A 162 7.77 14.54 0.99
CA ARG A 162 7.38 14.09 2.32
C ARG A 162 6.15 14.84 2.78
N MET A 163 5.15 14.13 3.29
CA MET A 163 3.97 14.77 3.86
C MET A 163 4.28 15.34 5.25
N LYS A 164 3.70 16.50 5.57
CA LYS A 164 3.54 17.03 6.93
C LYS A 164 2.10 16.85 7.37
N TYR A 165 1.88 16.68 8.67
CA TYR A 165 0.54 16.65 9.21
C TYR A 165 -0.04 18.06 9.27
N ASP A 166 -1.29 18.23 8.87
CA ASP A 166 -1.97 19.52 8.81
C ASP A 166 -3.29 19.46 9.58
N CYS A 167 -3.43 20.35 10.56
CA CYS A 167 -4.58 20.37 11.46
C CYS A 167 -5.84 20.96 10.80
N GLY A 168 -5.69 21.78 9.76
CA GLY A 168 -6.80 22.22 8.92
C GLY A 168 -7.37 21.07 8.11
N ALA A 169 -6.51 20.27 7.48
CA ALA A 169 -6.93 19.05 6.79
C ALA A 169 -7.61 18.05 7.75
N GLU A 170 -7.13 17.92 9.00
CA GLU A 170 -7.78 17.10 10.03
C GLU A 170 -9.18 17.60 10.37
N SER A 171 -9.40 18.93 10.47
CA SER A 171 -10.72 19.46 10.81
C SER A 171 -11.77 19.16 9.72
N TYR A 172 -11.39 19.23 8.45
CA TYR A 172 -12.26 18.77 7.35
C TYR A 172 -12.49 17.26 7.37
N ALA A 173 -11.48 16.46 7.73
CA ALA A 173 -11.64 15.02 7.91
C ALA A 173 -12.65 14.71 9.04
N GLN A 174 -12.59 15.45 10.15
CA GLN A 174 -13.52 15.37 11.28
C GLN A 174 -14.95 15.70 10.87
N GLN A 175 -15.15 16.77 10.11
CA GLN A 175 -16.47 17.12 9.56
C GLN A 175 -17.03 15.97 8.71
N SER A 176 -16.19 15.28 7.94
CA SER A 176 -16.64 14.15 7.13
C SER A 176 -17.21 13.00 7.94
N VAL A 177 -16.66 12.72 9.12
CA VAL A 177 -17.10 11.58 9.94
C VAL A 177 -18.08 11.99 11.04
N ALA A 178 -18.28 13.29 11.29
CA ALA A 178 -19.07 13.83 12.38
C ALA A 178 -20.47 13.22 12.45
N ASN A 179 -21.15 13.10 11.31
CA ASN A 179 -22.53 12.57 11.22
C ASN A 179 -22.58 11.09 10.81
N CYS A 180 -21.48 10.35 10.95
CA CYS A 180 -21.41 8.91 10.63
C CYS A 180 -21.86 8.56 9.20
N ARG A 181 -21.64 9.49 8.26
CA ARG A 181 -21.96 9.33 6.85
C ARG A 181 -20.96 8.37 6.21
N ARG A 182 -21.46 7.41 5.43
CA ARG A 182 -20.63 6.38 4.76
C ARG A 182 -20.14 6.81 3.36
N THR A 183 -20.32 8.07 3.01
CA THR A 183 -19.99 8.65 1.70
C THR A 183 -18.98 9.79 1.87
N GLU A 184 -18.11 9.99 0.88
CA GLU A 184 -17.19 11.15 0.85
C GLU A 184 -17.99 12.47 0.88
N LEU A 185 -17.36 13.52 1.41
CA LEU A 185 -17.91 14.87 1.35
C LEU A 185 -17.94 15.36 -0.11
N PRO A 186 -18.95 16.18 -0.47
CA PRO A 186 -18.93 16.85 -1.76
C PRO A 186 -17.76 17.82 -1.84
N ALA A 187 -17.25 18.08 -3.05
CA ALA A 187 -16.01 18.83 -3.27
C ALA A 187 -16.00 20.25 -2.65
N TYR A 188 -17.15 20.92 -2.58
CA TYR A 188 -17.25 22.25 -1.97
C TYR A 188 -17.06 22.22 -0.44
N ALA A 189 -17.26 21.06 0.20
CA ALA A 189 -17.18 20.89 1.65
C ALA A 189 -15.82 20.37 2.14
N THR A 190 -14.86 20.13 1.23
CA THR A 190 -13.52 19.62 1.59
C THR A 190 -12.46 20.70 1.74
N GLY A 191 -12.80 21.99 1.58
CA GLY A 191 -11.82 23.08 1.64
C GLY A 191 -10.73 22.98 0.57
N GLY A 192 -11.04 22.38 -0.59
CA GLY A 192 -10.08 22.13 -1.66
C GLY A 192 -9.24 20.86 -1.48
N HIS A 193 -9.45 20.09 -0.41
CA HIS A 193 -8.78 18.80 -0.21
C HIS A 193 -9.42 17.68 -1.05
N LYS A 194 -8.61 16.68 -1.41
CA LYS A 194 -9.14 15.38 -1.84
C LYS A 194 -9.27 14.48 -0.63
N GLN A 195 -10.33 13.70 -0.60
CA GLN A 195 -10.67 12.83 0.52
C GLN A 195 -10.40 11.37 0.19
N ASN A 196 -9.92 10.58 1.15
CA ASN A 196 -10.18 9.15 1.22
C ASN A 196 -11.11 8.86 2.39
N LEU A 197 -12.12 8.01 2.17
CA LEU A 197 -13.00 7.49 3.21
C LEU A 197 -12.96 5.96 3.24
N PHE A 198 -12.96 5.40 4.45
CA PHE A 198 -13.01 3.97 4.69
C PHE A 198 -14.07 3.66 5.74
N VAL A 199 -14.79 2.56 5.53
CA VAL A 199 -15.83 2.08 6.45
C VAL A 199 -15.47 0.65 6.88
N LEU A 200 -15.36 0.44 8.18
CA LEU A 200 -15.17 -0.89 8.77
C LEU A 200 -16.42 -1.27 9.55
N ASN A 201 -17.15 -2.30 9.09
CA ASN A 201 -18.31 -2.84 9.81
C ASN A 201 -17.85 -3.73 10.97
N SER A 202 -17.37 -3.11 12.05
CA SER A 202 -17.02 -3.77 13.30
C SER A 202 -17.20 -2.77 14.44
N ALA A 203 -17.91 -3.18 15.50
CA ALA A 203 -18.20 -2.32 16.64
C ALA A 203 -17.02 -2.22 17.62
N ASN A 204 -16.26 -3.32 17.78
CA ASN A 204 -15.29 -3.51 18.86
C ASN A 204 -13.87 -3.73 18.32
N ALA A 205 -13.41 -2.82 17.47
CA ALA A 205 -12.07 -2.91 16.88
C ALA A 205 -11.09 -1.96 17.58
N ASN A 206 -9.84 -2.40 17.76
CA ASN A 206 -8.78 -1.53 18.27
C ASN A 206 -8.55 -0.33 17.32
N PRO A 207 -8.64 0.93 17.81
CA PRO A 207 -8.54 2.11 16.94
C PRO A 207 -7.30 2.17 16.05
N LYS A 208 -6.12 1.82 16.60
CA LYS A 208 -4.87 1.78 15.85
C LYS A 208 -4.93 0.73 14.74
N ALA A 209 -5.45 -0.46 15.03
CA ALA A 209 -5.64 -1.51 14.03
C ALA A 209 -6.60 -1.09 12.91
N VAL A 210 -7.68 -0.37 13.24
CA VAL A 210 -8.62 0.18 12.24
C VAL A 210 -7.90 1.13 11.28
N ILE A 211 -7.07 2.02 11.80
CA ILE A 211 -6.27 2.95 10.99
C ILE A 211 -5.30 2.18 10.09
N HIS A 212 -4.53 1.26 10.65
CA HIS A 212 -3.59 0.43 9.89
C HIS A 212 -4.30 -0.31 8.75
N TYR A 213 -5.45 -0.89 9.02
CA TYR A 213 -6.24 -1.61 8.04
C TYR A 213 -6.77 -0.69 6.93
N ALA A 214 -7.34 0.47 7.29
CA ALA A 214 -7.86 1.44 6.32
C ALA A 214 -6.77 1.92 5.35
N LEU A 215 -5.61 2.34 5.89
CA LEU A 215 -4.48 2.82 5.08
C LEU A 215 -3.91 1.72 4.19
N SER A 216 -3.76 0.51 4.73
CA SER A 216 -3.28 -0.65 3.95
C SER A 216 -4.26 -1.03 2.85
N ARG A 217 -5.57 -0.91 3.10
CA ARG A 217 -6.61 -1.21 2.12
C ARG A 217 -6.56 -0.22 0.95
N TRP A 218 -6.48 1.08 1.23
CA TRP A 218 -6.30 2.10 0.20
C TRP A 218 -5.02 1.88 -0.59
N TRP A 219 -3.90 1.65 0.10
CA TRP A 219 -2.61 1.46 -0.54
C TRP A 219 -2.56 0.19 -1.43
N SER A 220 -3.22 -0.89 -0.98
CA SER A 220 -3.26 -2.17 -1.71
C SER A 220 -3.91 -2.10 -3.09
N GLN A 221 -4.63 -1.02 -3.41
CA GLN A 221 -5.28 -0.88 -4.72
C GLN A 221 -4.28 -0.99 -5.89
N LEU A 222 -3.06 -0.47 -5.74
CA LEU A 222 -2.01 -0.61 -6.76
C LEU A 222 -1.69 -2.08 -7.04
N ALA A 223 -1.43 -2.87 -5.99
CA ALA A 223 -1.11 -4.28 -6.13
C ALA A 223 -2.28 -5.13 -6.63
N ARG A 224 -3.52 -4.71 -6.36
CA ARG A 224 -4.73 -5.46 -6.73
C ARG A 224 -5.28 -5.11 -8.11
N PHE A 225 -5.11 -3.87 -8.54
CA PHE A 225 -5.76 -3.35 -9.73
C PHE A 225 -4.78 -2.77 -10.74
N GLY A 226 -3.60 -2.36 -10.29
CA GLY A 226 -2.53 -1.92 -11.17
C GLY A 226 -2.75 -0.55 -11.78
N MET A 227 -1.64 0.05 -12.19
CA MET A 227 -1.57 1.27 -12.96
C MET A 227 -0.40 1.17 -13.95
N ARG A 228 -0.53 1.82 -15.10
CA ARG A 228 0.47 1.86 -16.16
C ARG A 228 1.84 2.24 -15.62
N SER A 229 2.90 1.64 -16.15
CA SER A 229 4.28 1.88 -15.67
C SER A 229 4.74 3.33 -15.82
N ASN A 230 4.19 4.11 -16.75
CA ASN A 230 4.50 5.53 -16.83
C ASN A 230 3.80 6.37 -15.74
N MET A 231 2.94 5.78 -14.89
CA MET A 231 2.23 6.45 -13.80
C MET A 231 1.31 7.60 -14.24
N MET A 232 0.84 7.57 -15.49
CA MET A 232 -0.07 8.58 -16.03
C MET A 232 -1.52 8.33 -15.60
N PHE A 233 -2.15 9.33 -14.99
CA PHE A 233 -3.54 9.25 -14.53
C PHE A 233 -4.51 9.69 -15.64
N TYR A 234 -5.05 8.73 -16.39
CA TYR A 234 -6.01 8.99 -17.46
C TYR A 234 -7.45 9.07 -16.96
N GLN A 235 -8.33 9.66 -17.78
CA GLN A 235 -9.77 9.72 -17.49
C GLN A 235 -10.38 8.32 -17.28
N SER A 236 -9.84 7.29 -17.92
CA SER A 236 -10.28 5.90 -17.73
C SER A 236 -10.17 5.44 -16.27
N GLU A 237 -9.23 5.99 -15.49
CA GLU A 237 -9.04 5.61 -14.07
C GLU A 237 -10.27 5.91 -13.21
N TYR A 238 -11.04 6.96 -13.54
CA TYR A 238 -12.31 7.26 -12.88
C TYR A 238 -13.42 6.26 -13.21
N HIS A 239 -13.33 5.56 -14.35
CA HIS A 239 -14.38 4.68 -14.86
C HIS A 239 -14.16 3.20 -14.54
N ARG A 240 -13.16 2.87 -13.70
CA ARG A 240 -12.81 1.49 -13.35
C ARG A 240 -13.73 0.82 -12.32
N GLY A 241 -14.80 1.52 -11.90
CA GLY A 241 -15.75 1.01 -10.90
C GLY A 241 -15.06 0.55 -9.62
N ALA A 242 -15.43 -0.61 -9.10
CA ALA A 242 -14.86 -1.15 -7.84
C ALA A 242 -13.38 -1.55 -7.92
N ARG A 243 -12.80 -1.68 -9.12
CA ARG A 243 -11.40 -2.08 -9.36
C ARG A 243 -10.52 -0.88 -9.73
N ASN A 244 -10.76 0.26 -9.06
CA ASN A 244 -10.03 1.51 -9.30
C ASN A 244 -8.84 1.68 -8.33
N VAL A 245 -7.94 2.61 -8.68
CA VAL A 245 -6.75 2.97 -7.87
C VAL A 245 -6.86 4.36 -7.23
N LEU A 246 -8.06 4.93 -7.14
CA LEU A 246 -8.26 6.34 -6.75
C LEU A 246 -7.79 6.63 -5.33
N GLN A 247 -7.95 5.70 -4.40
CA GLN A 247 -7.56 5.91 -3.01
C GLN A 247 -6.04 5.81 -2.85
N TRP A 248 -5.42 4.82 -3.51
CA TRP A 248 -3.96 4.73 -3.60
C TRP A 248 -3.38 5.98 -4.27
N ALA A 249 -3.94 6.44 -5.39
CA ALA A 249 -3.40 7.56 -6.14
C ALA A 249 -3.42 8.87 -5.33
N LYS A 250 -4.45 9.12 -4.51
CA LYS A 250 -4.46 10.27 -3.57
C LYS A 250 -3.33 10.17 -2.53
N MET A 251 -3.04 8.98 -2.00
CA MET A 251 -1.92 8.77 -1.07
C MET A 251 -0.55 8.92 -1.75
N ALA A 252 -0.43 8.44 -2.99
CA ALA A 252 0.81 8.37 -3.75
C ALA A 252 1.13 9.64 -4.53
N TRP A 253 0.18 10.59 -4.65
CA TRP A 253 0.34 11.75 -5.51
C TRP A 253 1.56 12.59 -5.11
N TRP A 254 2.48 12.83 -6.05
CA TRP A 254 3.83 13.30 -5.76
C TRP A 254 3.87 14.63 -5.03
N ASN A 255 2.98 15.56 -5.42
CA ASN A 255 2.95 16.91 -4.86
C ASN A 255 2.09 17.05 -3.60
N ASN A 256 1.44 15.97 -3.13
CA ASN A 256 0.73 15.99 -1.86
C ASN A 256 1.72 16.18 -0.71
N ARG A 257 1.67 17.37 -0.14
CA ARG A 257 2.57 17.86 0.90
C ARG A 257 1.92 17.79 2.27
N LYS A 258 0.60 17.83 2.34
CA LYS A 258 -0.14 17.87 3.61
C LYS A 258 -1.16 16.75 3.67
N VAL A 259 -1.26 16.15 4.85
CA VAL A 259 -2.29 15.16 5.18
C VAL A 259 -2.87 15.48 6.56
N GLY A 260 -4.18 15.35 6.70
CA GLY A 260 -4.85 15.39 8.00
C GLY A 260 -5.95 14.36 8.01
N CYS A 261 -6.04 13.58 9.09
CA CYS A 261 -6.91 12.42 9.14
C CYS A 261 -7.69 12.36 10.44
N THR A 262 -8.71 11.54 10.46
CA THR A 262 -9.48 11.25 11.66
C THR A 262 -10.05 9.84 11.60
N MET A 263 -10.57 9.39 12.74
CA MET A 263 -11.44 8.23 12.81
C MET A 263 -12.57 8.47 13.81
N LYS A 264 -13.70 7.82 13.60
CA LYS A 264 -14.84 7.86 14.53
C LYS A 264 -15.47 6.48 14.65
N ASN A 265 -15.75 6.06 15.89
CA ASN A 265 -16.66 4.94 16.17
C ASN A 265 -18.11 5.45 16.06
N CYS A 266 -18.91 4.82 15.20
CA CYS A 266 -20.30 5.14 14.93
C CYS A 266 -21.27 4.10 15.54
N GLY A 267 -20.84 3.39 16.57
CA GLY A 267 -21.58 2.32 17.25
C GLY A 267 -21.30 0.97 16.61
N SER A 268 -21.88 0.70 15.44
CA SER A 268 -21.74 -0.60 14.75
C SER A 268 -20.60 -0.66 13.72
N PHE A 269 -19.97 0.48 13.42
CA PHE A 269 -18.90 0.58 12.44
C PHE A 269 -17.94 1.72 12.78
N TYR A 270 -16.74 1.67 12.20
CA TYR A 270 -15.79 2.77 12.21
C TYR A 270 -15.74 3.48 10.85
N LEU A 271 -15.55 4.79 10.90
CA LEU A 271 -15.12 5.59 9.76
C LEU A 271 -13.68 6.03 9.95
N VAL A 272 -12.90 5.99 8.87
CA VAL A 272 -11.58 6.60 8.78
C VAL A 272 -11.59 7.54 7.58
N SER A 273 -11.22 8.80 7.79
CA SER A 273 -11.17 9.81 6.73
C SER A 273 -9.82 10.50 6.73
N CYS A 274 -9.25 10.70 5.54
CA CYS A 274 -8.03 11.47 5.34
C CYS A 274 -8.23 12.51 4.24
N MET A 275 -7.74 13.72 4.49
CA MET A 275 -7.74 14.85 3.57
C MET A 275 -6.32 15.12 3.08
N TYR A 276 -6.17 15.34 1.78
CA TYR A 276 -4.88 15.55 1.11
C TYR A 276 -4.85 16.91 0.40
N SER A 277 -3.71 17.60 0.48
CA SER A 277 -3.45 18.85 -0.24
C SER A 277 -2.10 18.82 -0.96
N PRO A 278 -2.02 19.29 -2.22
CA PRO A 278 -3.09 19.93 -3.01
C PRO A 278 -4.10 18.96 -3.64
N GLY A 279 -4.04 17.67 -3.30
CA GLY A 279 -5.12 16.70 -3.50
C GLY A 279 -4.87 15.71 -4.64
N GLY A 280 -4.37 16.17 -5.79
CA GLY A 280 -4.05 15.31 -6.93
C GLY A 280 -5.26 14.78 -7.70
N LEU A 281 -5.06 13.66 -8.40
CA LEU A 281 -6.00 13.05 -9.36
C LEU A 281 -6.33 13.95 -10.56
N TYR A 282 -5.35 14.71 -11.02
CA TYR A 282 -5.52 15.52 -12.23
C TYR A 282 -5.36 14.62 -13.47
N VAL A 283 -6.36 14.68 -14.35
CA VAL A 283 -6.39 13.91 -15.59
C VAL A 283 -5.22 14.35 -16.48
N ASN A 284 -4.59 13.39 -17.14
CA ASN A 284 -3.39 13.58 -17.96
C ASN A 284 -2.20 14.14 -17.16
N GLN A 285 -2.18 13.95 -15.84
CA GLN A 285 -1.03 14.20 -14.99
C GLN A 285 -0.50 12.94 -14.34
N HIS A 286 0.80 12.94 -14.06
CA HIS A 286 1.48 11.80 -13.50
C HIS A 286 1.19 11.74 -11.99
N VAL A 287 0.86 10.56 -11.47
CA VAL A 287 0.82 10.34 -10.01
C VAL A 287 2.17 10.70 -9.41
N TYR A 288 3.25 10.31 -10.10
CA TYR A 288 4.60 10.83 -9.90
C TYR A 288 5.41 10.67 -11.19
N ARG A 289 6.42 11.52 -11.38
CA ARG A 289 7.32 11.41 -12.53
C ARG A 289 8.29 10.25 -12.32
N VAL A 290 8.36 9.35 -13.30
CA VAL A 290 9.30 8.21 -13.29
C VAL A 290 10.69 8.69 -13.68
N ALA A 291 11.68 8.51 -12.80
CA ALA A 291 13.10 8.71 -13.08
C ALA A 291 13.95 8.14 -11.93
N ALA A 292 15.26 8.35 -11.99
CA ALA A 292 16.17 8.03 -10.88
C ALA A 292 15.68 8.63 -9.56
N VAL A 293 15.77 7.84 -8.49
CA VAL A 293 15.32 8.21 -7.15
C VAL A 293 15.89 9.57 -6.78
N CYS A 294 15.02 10.49 -6.34
CA CYS A 294 15.39 11.84 -5.89
C CYS A 294 16.01 12.78 -6.95
N SER A 295 16.10 12.39 -8.23
CA SER A 295 16.63 13.24 -9.30
C SER A 295 15.85 14.54 -9.52
N GLY A 296 14.60 14.62 -9.05
CA GLY A 296 13.76 15.81 -9.08
C GLY A 296 13.65 16.55 -7.75
N CYS A 297 14.29 16.08 -6.66
CA CYS A 297 14.31 16.82 -5.41
C CYS A 297 15.19 18.09 -5.55
N PRO A 298 14.89 19.17 -4.81
CA PRO A 298 15.86 20.25 -4.66
C PRO A 298 17.18 19.73 -4.07
N HIS A 299 18.30 20.37 -4.41
CA HIS A 299 19.63 19.88 -4.07
C HIS A 299 19.79 19.60 -2.56
N GLY A 300 20.25 18.38 -2.23
CA GLY A 300 20.41 17.89 -0.87
C GLY A 300 19.11 17.62 -0.11
N GLN A 301 17.92 17.85 -0.68
CA GLN A 301 16.63 17.71 0.01
C GLN A 301 16.02 16.30 -0.08
N CYS A 302 16.75 15.30 -0.57
CA CYS A 302 16.30 13.91 -0.49
C CYS A 302 16.59 13.35 0.91
N ASP A 303 15.59 12.85 1.61
CA ASP A 303 15.77 12.18 2.90
C ASP A 303 16.02 10.66 2.74
N GLY A 304 16.38 9.99 3.83
CA GLY A 304 16.70 8.56 3.83
C GLY A 304 15.55 7.62 3.45
N GLN A 305 14.32 8.13 3.33
CA GLN A 305 13.18 7.37 2.80
C GLN A 305 12.93 7.66 1.31
N ALA A 306 13.85 8.33 0.62
CA ALA A 306 13.68 8.80 -0.75
C ALA A 306 12.54 9.81 -0.93
N LEU A 307 12.24 10.59 0.11
CA LEU A 307 11.24 11.65 0.06
C LEU A 307 11.90 13.02 0.07
N CYS A 308 11.38 13.94 -0.76
CA CYS A 308 11.93 15.28 -0.89
C CYS A 308 11.38 16.20 0.20
N ARG A 309 12.27 16.99 0.81
CA ARG A 309 11.91 18.06 1.75
C ARG A 309 11.43 19.31 1.01
N TRP A 310 10.67 20.14 1.73
CA TRP A 310 10.04 21.38 1.28
C TRP A 310 9.66 22.28 2.47
#